data_AF-E3S7P2-F1
#
_entry.id   AF-E3S7P2-F1
#
_cell.length_a   1.000
_cell.length_b   1.000
_cell.length_c   1.000
_cell.angle_alpha   90.00
_cell.angle_beta   90.00
_cell.angle_gamma   90.00
#
_symmetry.space_group_name_H-M   'P 1'
#
loop_
_entity.id
_entity.type
_entity.pdbx_description
1 polymer ?
#
loop_
_entity_poly.entity_id
_entity_poly.type
_entity_poly.pdbx_seq_one_letter_code
_entity_poly.pdbx_strand_id
1 'polypeptide(L)'
;MGSHETPPYSGPNTPESNTSGPEEVAVGITTPTSFTATSPQPVSKVRGSSFLIPENLTQAVVERTPQLKRLQRDLLILTSFNDNSTLHWRPFWFKQDPFNKKSWTLHNPPAVVTEKVPNTNYAAKEYYTRRMRRAGDRNPLYIKDWGQWRRYCDMYGVPYDFLCKEQIGLMRLGLSRNVEGEITSPPSYPLYPEPQPLGCGRYILDPETYSTHLPRKFHSVNHDAEELANVEAVIVHSDGALKVERRENMFMHDSQWTHYDGYGEYRDDEHYVMDDRAPKQQGRSRRWSYLPWTNEQDESCRLLVKLKVNLKRKFTNDSGIEDSGGGGTEGTEQGKSRRVHRRVGD
;
A
#
# COMPACT_ATOMS: atom_id res chain seq x y z
N MET A 1 18.96 -19.56 24.60
CA MET A 1 19.64 -18.38 24.04
C MET A 1 19.37 -18.37 22.54
N GLY A 2 18.33 -17.67 22.10
CA GLY A 2 17.98 -17.61 20.67
C GLY A 2 18.82 -16.55 19.97
N SER A 3 19.47 -16.90 18.85
CA SER A 3 20.15 -15.94 18.00
C SER A 3 19.11 -14.98 17.42
N HIS A 4 19.24 -13.69 17.76
CA HIS A 4 18.48 -12.62 17.12
C HIS A 4 19.05 -12.39 15.71
N GLU A 5 18.77 -13.32 14.80
CA GLU A 5 19.18 -13.19 13.41
C GLU A 5 18.47 -12.00 12.77
N THR A 6 19.29 -11.06 12.31
CA THR A 6 18.85 -9.97 11.43
C THR A 6 18.39 -10.62 10.13
N PRO A 7 17.26 -10.20 9.56
CA PRO A 7 16.79 -10.77 8.32
C PRO A 7 17.80 -10.63 7.17
N PRO A 8 17.70 -11.51 6.16
CA PRO A 8 18.60 -11.51 5.03
C PRO A 8 18.55 -10.15 4.31
N TYR A 9 19.74 -9.68 3.94
CA TYR A 9 19.95 -8.56 3.04
C TYR A 9 19.08 -8.75 1.79
N SER A 10 18.04 -7.93 1.66
CA SER A 10 17.44 -7.68 0.36
C SER A 10 18.41 -6.74 -0.33
N GLY A 11 19.18 -7.22 -1.30
CA GLY A 11 20.02 -6.33 -2.11
C GLY A 11 19.20 -5.15 -2.66
N PRO A 12 19.83 -4.00 -2.94
CA PRO A 12 19.15 -2.96 -3.69
C PRO A 12 18.65 -3.60 -5.00
N ASN A 13 17.34 -3.61 -5.22
CA ASN A 13 16.75 -4.04 -6.49
C ASN A 13 16.83 -2.93 -7.55
N THR A 14 17.63 -1.89 -7.28
CA THR A 14 18.00 -0.87 -8.26
C THR A 14 18.80 -1.58 -9.36
N PRO A 15 18.43 -1.48 -10.64
CA PRO A 15 19.19 -2.09 -11.73
C PRO A 15 20.66 -1.69 -11.65
N GLU A 16 21.57 -2.67 -11.60
CA GLU A 16 22.99 -2.40 -11.73
C GLU A 16 23.27 -1.92 -13.17
N SER A 17 23.91 -0.74 -13.30
CA SER A 17 24.28 -0.22 -14.62
C SER A 17 25.41 -1.10 -15.17
N ASN A 18 25.12 -1.93 -16.17
CA ASN A 18 26.16 -2.47 -17.05
C ASN A 18 26.57 -1.37 -18.02
N THR A 19 27.40 -0.44 -17.55
CA THR A 19 28.11 0.47 -18.44
C THR A 19 29.38 -0.24 -18.91
N SER A 20 29.27 -0.92 -20.05
CA SER A 20 30.44 -1.32 -20.85
C SER A 20 31.04 -0.07 -21.49
N GLY A 21 32.18 0.40 -20.98
CA GLY A 21 33.13 1.17 -21.78
C GLY A 21 34.06 0.23 -22.57
N PRO A 22 34.91 0.74 -23.49
CA PRO A 22 35.36 2.13 -23.57
C PRO A 22 35.32 2.75 -24.98
N GLU A 23 35.23 4.09 -25.06
CA GLU A 23 35.93 4.84 -26.10
C GLU A 23 36.65 6.02 -25.44
N GLU A 24 37.96 6.07 -25.64
CA GLU A 24 38.85 7.12 -25.15
C GLU A 24 38.49 8.46 -25.79
N VAL A 25 38.09 9.43 -24.97
CA VAL A 25 38.25 10.84 -25.31
C VAL A 25 38.94 11.52 -24.15
N ALA A 26 40.24 11.76 -24.35
CA ALA A 26 41.07 12.53 -23.45
C ALA A 26 40.64 14.01 -23.48
N VAL A 27 40.04 14.52 -22.39
CA VAL A 27 39.95 15.96 -22.13
C VAL A 27 40.07 16.25 -20.64
N GLY A 28 41.15 16.96 -20.27
CA GLY A 28 41.16 18.00 -19.24
C GLY A 28 41.02 17.57 -17.78
N ILE A 29 42.15 17.35 -17.10
CA ILE A 29 42.23 17.44 -15.65
C ILE A 29 41.98 18.90 -15.25
N THR A 30 40.75 19.22 -14.84
CA THR A 30 40.48 20.39 -13.99
C THR A 30 40.01 19.90 -12.63
N THR A 31 40.88 20.09 -11.64
CA THR A 31 40.60 19.91 -10.22
C THR A 31 39.38 20.75 -9.83
N PRO A 32 38.31 20.18 -9.24
CA PRO A 32 37.23 20.99 -8.71
C PRO A 32 37.73 21.71 -7.46
N THR A 33 37.77 23.04 -7.54
CA THR A 33 37.96 23.96 -6.43
C THR A 33 36.93 23.69 -5.33
N SER A 34 37.41 23.31 -4.15
CA SER A 34 36.64 23.21 -2.93
C SER A 34 35.93 24.54 -2.64
N PHE A 35 34.61 24.55 -2.73
CA PHE A 35 33.82 25.61 -2.12
C PHE A 35 34.03 25.53 -0.61
N THR A 36 34.70 26.53 -0.05
CA THR A 36 34.77 26.75 1.39
C THR A 36 33.35 27.10 1.85
N ALA A 37 32.59 26.10 2.28
CA ALA A 37 31.28 26.30 2.86
C ALA A 37 31.44 27.02 4.20
N THR A 38 31.21 28.34 4.17
CA THR A 38 31.02 29.13 5.38
C THR A 38 29.86 28.53 6.16
N SER A 39 30.17 28.10 7.39
CA SER A 39 29.22 27.54 8.35
C SER A 39 27.98 28.42 8.49
N PRO A 40 26.77 27.94 8.13
CA PRO A 40 25.56 28.61 8.53
C PRO A 40 25.32 28.31 10.01
N GLN A 41 25.34 29.36 10.81
CA GLN A 41 24.87 29.36 12.19
C GLN A 41 23.46 28.75 12.32
N PRO A 42 23.11 28.22 13.51
CA PRO A 42 21.87 27.48 13.71
C PRO A 42 20.68 28.43 13.65
N VAL A 43 19.98 28.46 12.52
CA VAL A 43 18.67 29.10 12.42
C VAL A 43 17.69 28.28 13.25
N SER A 44 17.41 28.78 14.45
CA SER A 44 16.42 28.22 15.34
C SER A 44 15.00 28.37 14.75
N LYS A 45 14.20 27.33 14.94
CA LYS A 45 12.72 27.34 14.96
C LYS A 45 11.98 27.66 13.65
N VAL A 46 11.86 26.65 12.80
CA VAL A 46 10.54 26.24 12.32
C VAL A 46 10.47 24.71 12.47
N ARG A 47 10.04 24.24 13.66
CA ARG A 47 9.62 22.84 13.80
C ARG A 47 8.35 22.69 12.96
N GLY A 48 8.52 22.30 11.69
CA GLY A 48 7.43 21.79 10.87
C GLY A 48 6.70 20.70 11.63
N SER A 49 5.38 20.69 11.53
CA SER A 49 4.42 19.94 12.35
C SER A 49 4.91 18.58 12.84
N SER A 50 5.54 18.52 14.02
CA SER A 50 5.63 17.27 14.76
C SER A 50 4.20 16.97 15.18
N PHE A 51 3.60 15.91 14.64
CA PHE A 51 2.31 15.44 15.14
C PHE A 51 2.38 15.36 16.66
N LEU A 52 1.46 16.03 17.34
CA LEU A 52 1.40 15.97 18.79
C LEU A 52 0.87 14.58 19.17
N ILE A 53 1.79 13.64 19.41
CA ILE A 53 1.48 12.32 19.95
C ILE A 53 1.30 12.50 21.46
N PRO A 54 0.10 12.27 22.03
CA PRO A 54 -0.11 12.42 23.46
C PRO A 54 0.75 11.45 24.27
N GLU A 55 1.23 11.88 25.45
CA GLU A 55 2.06 11.04 26.33
C GLU A 55 1.30 9.78 26.83
N ASN A 56 0.01 9.94 27.16
CA ASN A 56 -0.87 8.85 27.61
C ASN A 56 -1.58 8.18 26.42
N LEU A 57 -0.79 7.66 25.49
CA LEU A 57 -1.30 7.08 24.27
C LEU A 57 -2.03 5.74 24.52
N THR A 58 -3.29 5.65 24.08
CA THR A 58 -4.08 4.41 24.09
C THR A 58 -4.74 4.20 22.74
N GLN A 59 -5.07 2.95 22.38
CA GLN A 59 -5.67 2.68 21.06
C GLN A 59 -7.02 3.40 20.90
N ALA A 60 -7.78 3.56 21.98
CA ALA A 60 -9.02 4.34 21.97
C ALA A 60 -8.80 5.81 21.59
N VAL A 61 -7.69 6.43 22.04
CA VAL A 61 -7.33 7.81 21.67
C VAL A 61 -6.94 7.88 20.19
N VAL A 62 -6.21 6.88 19.69
CA VAL A 62 -5.83 6.77 18.28
C VAL A 62 -7.08 6.66 17.40
N GLU A 63 -7.99 5.76 17.71
CA GLU A 63 -9.23 5.56 16.93
C GLU A 63 -10.13 6.80 16.90
N ARG A 64 -10.15 7.59 17.97
CA ARG A 64 -10.92 8.84 18.04
C ARG A 64 -10.29 10.00 17.28
N THR A 65 -9.01 9.90 16.92
CA THR A 65 -8.25 11.01 16.32
C THR A 65 -7.81 10.62 14.90
N PRO A 66 -8.52 11.06 13.84
CA PRO A 66 -8.26 10.62 12.48
C PRO A 66 -6.81 10.84 12.00
N GLN A 67 -6.21 11.96 12.35
CA GLN A 67 -4.81 12.27 12.00
C GLN A 67 -3.82 11.31 12.67
N LEU A 68 -4.06 10.96 13.94
CA LEU A 68 -3.21 10.05 14.70
C LEU A 68 -3.36 8.61 14.21
N LYS A 69 -4.59 8.19 13.89
CA LYS A 69 -4.87 6.90 13.23
C LYS A 69 -4.17 6.81 11.88
N ARG A 70 -4.21 7.90 11.10
CA ARG A 70 -3.53 7.97 9.80
C ARG A 70 -2.02 7.86 9.95
N LEU A 71 -1.43 8.62 10.87
CA LEU A 71 -0.02 8.53 11.20
C LEU A 71 0.38 7.12 11.65
N GLN A 72 -0.40 6.49 12.53
CA GLN A 72 -0.15 5.11 12.97
C GLN A 72 -0.15 4.14 11.79
N ARG A 73 -1.12 4.25 10.87
CA ARG A 73 -1.19 3.43 9.66
C ARG A 73 0.04 3.64 8.77
N ASP A 74 0.43 4.88 8.49
CA ASP A 74 1.62 5.19 7.68
C ASP A 74 2.89 4.59 8.32
N LEU A 75 3.04 4.72 9.65
CA LEU A 75 4.15 4.14 10.38
C LEU A 75 4.15 2.60 10.30
N LEU A 76 2.99 1.94 10.46
CA LEU A 76 2.87 0.49 10.34
C LEU A 76 3.27 0.01 8.94
N ILE A 77 2.85 0.72 7.90
CA ILE A 77 3.22 0.41 6.50
C ILE A 77 4.73 0.54 6.33
N LEU A 78 5.31 1.70 6.63
CA LEU A 78 6.75 1.94 6.44
C LEU A 78 7.59 0.95 7.24
N THR A 79 7.22 0.68 8.50
CA THR A 79 7.97 -0.23 9.38
C THR A 79 7.78 -1.71 9.05
N SER A 80 6.81 -2.06 8.20
CA SER A 80 6.63 -3.43 7.71
C SER A 80 7.68 -3.86 6.68
N PHE A 81 8.33 -2.90 6.01
CA PHE A 81 9.38 -3.16 5.04
C PHE A 81 10.75 -3.30 5.71
N ASN A 82 11.70 -3.91 5.01
CA ASN A 82 13.09 -4.00 5.45
C ASN A 82 13.76 -2.62 5.47
N ASP A 83 14.76 -2.45 6.33
CA ASP A 83 15.72 -1.35 6.18
C ASP A 83 16.37 -1.45 4.80
N ASN A 84 16.65 -0.31 4.17
CA ASN A 84 17.14 -0.20 2.79
C ASN A 84 16.12 -0.59 1.70
N SER A 85 14.82 -0.55 1.99
CA SER A 85 13.79 -0.76 0.96
C SER A 85 13.56 0.50 0.15
N THR A 86 13.65 0.42 -1.18
CA THR A 86 13.23 1.50 -2.08
C THR A 86 11.70 1.60 -2.16
N LEU A 87 11.19 2.82 -1.99
CA LEU A 87 9.79 3.19 -2.04
C LEU A 87 9.58 4.33 -3.04
N HIS A 88 8.45 4.29 -3.73
CA HIS A 88 7.92 5.35 -4.60
C HIS A 88 6.90 6.18 -3.83
N TRP A 89 6.08 5.53 -3.00
CA TRP A 89 5.11 6.24 -2.19
C TRP A 89 5.78 6.99 -1.03
N ARG A 90 5.19 8.14 -0.69
CA ARG A 90 5.63 8.99 0.40
C ARG A 90 4.41 9.45 1.21
N PRO A 91 4.45 9.40 2.55
CA PRO A 91 3.38 9.96 3.36
C PRO A 91 3.24 11.48 3.14
N PHE A 92 2.01 11.99 3.15
CA PHE A 92 1.73 13.41 2.91
C PHE A 92 2.41 14.36 3.91
N TRP A 93 2.74 13.86 5.11
CA TRP A 93 3.40 14.63 6.17
C TRP A 93 4.92 14.65 6.07
N PHE A 94 5.51 13.91 5.12
CA PHE A 94 6.88 14.16 4.71
C PHE A 94 6.93 15.43 3.85
N LYS A 95 8.11 16.02 3.69
CA LYS A 95 8.29 17.09 2.71
C LYS A 95 8.00 16.53 1.32
N GLN A 96 7.04 17.16 0.63
CA GLN A 96 6.60 16.77 -0.71
C GLN A 96 7.56 17.33 -1.75
N ASP A 97 7.55 18.62 -2.07
CA ASP A 97 8.45 19.16 -3.09
C ASP A 97 9.88 19.36 -2.56
N PRO A 98 10.92 19.04 -3.36
CA PRO A 98 10.90 18.48 -4.73
C PRO A 98 10.99 16.94 -4.79
N PHE A 99 10.60 16.24 -3.72
CA PHE A 99 10.78 14.79 -3.51
C PHE A 99 9.58 13.93 -3.94
N ASN A 100 8.40 14.52 -4.08
CA ASN A 100 7.14 13.84 -4.42
C ASN A 100 7.14 13.11 -5.76
N LYS A 101 8.10 13.38 -6.66
CA LYS A 101 8.26 12.65 -7.93
C LYS A 101 9.42 11.67 -7.94
N LYS A 102 10.15 11.55 -6.82
CA LYS A 102 11.37 10.74 -6.71
C LYS A 102 11.12 9.51 -5.85
N SER A 103 11.77 8.40 -6.20
CA SER A 103 11.89 7.28 -5.27
C SER A 103 12.82 7.66 -4.11
N TRP A 104 12.70 6.93 -3.00
CA TRP A 104 13.58 7.11 -1.85
C TRP A 104 13.80 5.78 -1.15
N THR A 105 14.94 5.65 -0.48
CA THR A 105 15.29 4.45 0.27
C THR A 105 14.89 4.63 1.72
N LEU A 106 14.05 3.73 2.26
CA LEU A 106 13.69 3.71 3.67
C LEU A 106 14.89 3.33 4.52
N HIS A 107 15.33 4.26 5.37
CA HIS A 107 16.36 3.99 6.36
C HIS A 107 15.89 4.21 7.79
N ASN A 108 16.46 3.43 8.70
CA ASN A 108 16.28 3.63 10.13
C ASN A 108 17.24 4.69 10.67
N PRO A 109 16.80 5.54 11.62
CA PRO A 109 17.73 6.35 12.41
C PRO A 109 18.64 5.43 13.25
N PRO A 110 19.83 5.91 13.66
CA PRO A 110 20.84 5.06 14.30
C PRO A 110 20.35 4.42 15.61
N ALA A 111 19.40 5.05 16.31
CA ALA A 111 18.80 4.58 17.55
C ALA A 111 17.62 3.60 17.36
N VAL A 112 17.30 3.21 16.14
CA VAL A 112 16.19 2.29 15.83
C VAL A 112 16.74 1.03 15.17
N VAL A 113 16.10 -0.10 15.45
CA VAL A 113 16.44 -1.40 14.87
C VAL A 113 15.21 -2.03 14.23
N THR A 114 15.46 -2.80 13.19
CA THR A 114 14.47 -3.69 12.57
C THR A 114 14.31 -4.94 13.41
N GLU A 115 13.06 -5.26 13.74
CA GLU A 115 12.68 -6.39 14.59
C GLU A 115 11.78 -7.31 13.78
N LYS A 116 12.12 -8.61 13.73
CA LYS A 116 11.26 -9.62 13.10
C LYS A 116 10.05 -9.87 13.98
N VAL A 117 8.86 -9.80 13.37
CA VAL A 117 7.60 -10.14 14.04
C VAL A 117 7.53 -11.66 14.21
N PRO A 118 7.17 -12.17 15.40
CA PRO A 118 6.98 -13.59 15.60
C PRO A 118 5.99 -14.17 14.59
N ASN A 119 6.37 -15.25 13.91
CA ASN A 119 5.52 -15.97 12.98
C ASN A 119 5.54 -17.46 13.35
N THR A 120 4.36 -18.05 13.50
CA THR A 120 4.19 -19.46 13.86
C THR A 120 4.36 -20.39 12.67
N ASN A 121 4.28 -19.87 11.43
CA ASN A 121 4.42 -20.66 10.22
C ASN A 121 5.77 -20.41 9.54
N TYR A 122 6.64 -21.42 9.55
CA TYR A 122 7.97 -21.38 8.95
C TYR A 122 7.98 -21.19 7.44
N ALA A 123 6.91 -21.56 6.73
CA ALA A 123 6.77 -21.37 5.28
C ALA A 123 6.12 -20.03 4.91
N ALA A 124 5.68 -19.25 5.90
CA ALA A 124 5.00 -17.98 5.64
C ALA A 124 5.99 -16.82 5.48
N LYS A 125 5.53 -15.78 4.78
CA LYS A 125 6.25 -14.52 4.59
C LYS A 125 6.73 -13.97 5.94
N GLU A 126 7.99 -13.52 5.97
CA GLU A 126 8.52 -12.83 7.14
C GLU A 126 7.98 -11.40 7.21
N TYR A 127 7.65 -10.97 8.42
CA TYR A 127 7.19 -9.61 8.69
C TYR A 127 8.15 -8.93 9.65
N TYR A 128 8.29 -7.63 9.46
CA TYR A 128 9.18 -6.82 10.28
C TYR A 128 8.42 -5.65 10.90
N THR A 129 9.01 -5.13 11.97
CA THR A 129 8.59 -3.92 12.65
C THR A 129 9.84 -3.17 13.09
N ARG A 130 9.67 -2.11 13.89
CA ARG A 130 10.76 -1.32 14.47
C ARG A 130 10.65 -1.23 15.99
N ARG A 131 11.80 -1.06 16.62
CA ARG A 131 11.88 -0.67 18.03
C ARG A 131 13.09 0.20 18.28
N MET A 132 13.08 0.90 19.41
CA MET A 132 14.28 1.57 19.90
C MET A 132 15.36 0.54 20.19
N ARG A 133 16.59 0.91 19.87
CA ARG A 133 17.81 0.16 20.14
C ARG A 133 18.00 -0.01 21.65
N ARG A 134 18.49 -1.18 22.04
CA ARG A 134 18.85 -1.58 23.41
C ARG A 134 20.33 -1.94 23.47
N ALA A 135 20.87 -1.99 24.69
CA ALA A 135 22.22 -2.51 24.90
C ALA A 135 22.30 -3.96 24.39
N GLY A 136 23.35 -4.26 23.62
CA GLY A 136 23.56 -5.57 22.99
C GLY A 136 23.01 -5.72 21.57
N ASP A 137 22.20 -4.77 21.08
CA ASP A 137 21.78 -4.80 19.67
C ASP A 137 22.97 -4.55 18.72
N ARG A 138 22.98 -5.26 17.59
CA ARG A 138 23.99 -5.08 16.54
C ARG A 138 23.99 -3.65 16.00
N ASN A 139 25.18 -3.06 15.83
CA ASN A 139 25.35 -1.73 15.25
C ASN A 139 24.57 -1.56 13.93
N PRO A 140 24.00 -0.35 13.69
CA PRO A 140 23.28 -0.07 12.45
C PRO A 140 24.17 -0.29 11.22
N LEU A 141 23.59 -0.86 10.17
CA LEU A 141 24.32 -1.22 8.95
C LEU A 141 24.49 -0.02 8.00
N TYR A 142 23.42 0.76 7.79
CA TYR A 142 23.36 1.83 6.80
C TYR A 142 23.64 3.21 7.40
N ILE A 143 22.76 3.69 8.30
CA ILE A 143 22.92 4.98 8.97
C ILE A 143 23.54 4.78 10.36
N LYS A 144 24.83 5.09 10.48
CA LYS A 144 25.63 4.76 11.66
C LYS A 144 25.53 5.77 12.79
N ASP A 145 25.31 7.03 12.44
CA ASP A 145 25.32 8.14 13.38
C ASP A 145 24.28 9.22 13.02
N TRP A 146 24.02 10.12 13.95
CA TRP A 146 23.03 11.20 13.77
C TRP A 146 23.44 12.25 12.73
N GLY A 147 24.74 12.35 12.40
CA GLY A 147 25.20 13.21 11.30
C GLY A 147 24.82 12.64 9.94
N GLN A 148 24.99 11.33 9.75
CA GLN A 148 24.50 10.60 8.57
C GLN A 148 22.99 10.68 8.46
N TRP A 149 22.27 10.52 9.58
CA TRP A 149 20.81 10.66 9.59
C TRP A 149 20.35 12.04 9.10
N ARG A 150 20.97 13.11 9.61
CA ARG A 150 20.63 14.48 9.17
C ARG A 150 20.85 14.68 7.67
N ARG A 151 22.01 14.24 7.15
CA ARG A 151 22.29 14.31 5.70
C ARG A 151 21.27 13.53 4.87
N TYR A 152 20.88 12.34 5.33
CA TYR A 152 19.83 11.55 4.69
C TYR A 152 18.48 12.26 4.70
N CYS A 153 18.07 12.83 5.83
CA CYS A 153 16.87 13.64 5.96
C CYS A 153 16.87 14.84 5.01
N ASP A 154 18.01 15.54 4.87
CA ASP A 154 18.15 16.66 3.95
C ASP A 154 18.03 16.23 2.49
N MET A 155 18.69 15.13 2.14
CA MET A 155 18.74 14.58 0.77
C MET A 155 17.38 14.08 0.29
N TYR A 156 16.59 13.48 1.17
CA TYR A 156 15.31 12.87 0.81
C TYR A 156 14.10 13.59 1.41
N GLY A 157 14.25 14.69 2.15
CA GLY A 157 13.13 15.38 2.80
C GLY A 157 12.37 14.54 3.83
N VAL A 158 13.04 13.56 4.46
CA VAL A 158 12.48 12.75 5.54
C VAL A 158 12.52 13.58 6.83
N PRO A 159 11.44 13.62 7.64
CA PRO A 159 11.46 14.35 8.90
C PRO A 159 12.57 13.87 9.83
N TYR A 160 13.31 14.80 10.46
CA TYR A 160 14.43 14.44 11.34
C TYR A 160 14.00 13.60 12.56
N ASP A 161 12.76 13.78 13.00
CA ASP A 161 12.13 13.05 14.10
C ASP A 161 11.38 11.79 13.62
N PHE A 162 11.50 11.40 12.35
CA PHE A 162 10.94 10.14 11.86
C PHE A 162 11.50 8.96 12.67
N LEU A 163 10.60 8.11 13.14
CA LEU A 163 10.85 7.00 14.06
C LEU A 163 11.47 7.43 15.40
N CYS A 164 11.09 8.61 15.91
CA CYS A 164 11.33 8.97 17.31
C CYS A 164 10.62 8.01 18.27
N LYS A 165 10.92 8.12 19.57
CA LYS A 165 10.39 7.23 20.61
C LYS A 165 8.85 7.21 20.63
N GLU A 166 8.22 8.37 20.44
CA GLU A 166 6.79 8.56 20.44
C GLU A 166 6.14 7.90 19.22
N GLN A 167 6.73 8.06 18.03
CA GLN A 167 6.28 7.39 16.80
C GLN A 167 6.45 5.88 16.90
N ILE A 168 7.56 5.40 17.46
CA ILE A 168 7.75 3.96 17.73
C ILE A 168 6.69 3.45 18.73
N GLY A 169 6.39 4.21 19.78
CA GLY A 169 5.32 3.89 20.72
C GLY A 169 3.95 3.78 20.02
N LEU A 170 3.61 4.77 19.19
CA LEU A 170 2.37 4.81 18.41
C LEU A 170 2.25 3.63 17.44
N MET A 171 3.33 3.34 16.72
CA MET A 171 3.37 2.21 15.80
C MET A 171 3.18 0.89 16.55
N ARG A 172 3.91 0.67 17.66
CA ARG A 172 3.84 -0.59 18.43
C ARG A 172 2.48 -0.84 19.07
N LEU A 173 1.73 0.22 19.34
CA LEU A 173 0.37 0.13 19.83
C LEU A 173 -0.60 -0.44 18.77
N GLY A 174 -0.33 -0.16 17.48
CA GLY A 174 -1.16 -0.61 16.35
C GLY A 174 -0.77 -1.97 15.75
N LEU A 175 0.27 -2.64 16.28
CA LEU A 175 0.65 -3.98 15.85
C LEU A 175 -0.41 -5.01 16.26
N SER A 176 -0.64 -6.00 15.39
CA SER A 176 -1.52 -7.13 15.67
C SER A 176 -1.05 -7.90 16.90
N ARG A 177 -2.01 -8.30 17.74
CA ARG A 177 -1.76 -9.06 18.98
C ARG A 177 -2.70 -10.25 19.10
N ASN A 178 -2.23 -11.32 19.73
CA ASN A 178 -3.08 -12.43 20.16
C ASN A 178 -3.90 -12.07 21.40
N VAL A 179 -4.70 -13.01 21.88
CA VAL A 179 -5.55 -12.83 23.07
C VAL A 179 -4.71 -12.65 24.36
N GLU A 180 -3.47 -13.13 24.35
CA GLU A 180 -2.47 -12.96 25.40
C GLU A 180 -1.75 -11.59 25.34
N GLY A 181 -2.00 -10.78 24.29
CA GLY A 181 -1.41 -9.46 24.11
C GLY A 181 -0.01 -9.47 23.49
N GLU A 182 0.51 -10.61 23.07
CA GLU A 182 1.78 -10.76 22.36
C GLU A 182 1.65 -10.35 20.90
N ILE A 183 2.72 -9.81 20.32
CA ILE A 183 2.74 -9.36 18.92
C ILE A 183 2.68 -10.57 17.98
N THR A 184 1.78 -10.54 17.01
CA THR A 184 1.59 -11.59 16.00
C THR A 184 1.78 -11.07 14.59
N SER A 185 1.99 -11.99 13.64
CA SER A 185 2.04 -11.66 12.22
C SER A 185 0.72 -11.03 11.75
N PRO A 186 0.78 -10.02 10.86
CA PRO A 186 -0.41 -9.42 10.28
C PRO A 186 -1.12 -10.42 9.34
N PRO A 187 -2.37 -10.14 8.94
CA PRO A 187 -3.09 -10.94 7.96
C PRO A 187 -2.34 -11.03 6.62
N SER A 188 -2.37 -12.20 6.00
CA SER A 188 -1.74 -12.44 4.69
C SER A 188 -2.51 -11.83 3.52
N TYR A 189 -3.80 -11.52 3.70
CA TYR A 189 -4.67 -10.92 2.68
C TYR A 189 -5.81 -10.11 3.33
N PRO A 190 -6.40 -9.13 2.62
CA PRO A 190 -5.94 -8.59 1.34
C PRO A 190 -4.63 -7.80 1.50
N LEU A 191 -3.89 -7.69 0.41
CA LEU A 191 -2.70 -6.87 0.28
C LEU A 191 -2.97 -5.71 -0.68
N TYR A 192 -2.30 -4.60 -0.41
CA TYR A 192 -2.48 -3.32 -1.07
C TYR A 192 -1.19 -2.95 -1.81
N PRO A 193 -1.25 -2.71 -3.13
CA PRO A 193 -0.07 -2.36 -3.90
C PRO A 193 0.35 -0.92 -3.61
N GLU A 194 1.65 -0.66 -3.67
CA GLU A 194 2.22 0.68 -3.54
C GLU A 194 1.73 1.58 -4.68
N PRO A 195 1.11 2.73 -4.37
CA PRO A 195 0.66 3.67 -5.40
C PRO A 195 1.85 4.37 -6.08
N GLN A 196 1.60 4.97 -7.25
CA GLN A 196 2.56 5.89 -7.84
C GLN A 196 2.72 7.13 -6.95
N PRO A 197 3.86 7.83 -7.05
CA PRO A 197 4.00 9.11 -6.40
C PRO A 197 2.91 10.08 -6.88
N LEU A 198 2.46 10.97 -5.99
CA LEU A 198 1.26 11.78 -6.23
C LEU A 198 1.40 12.62 -7.51
N GLY A 199 0.40 12.55 -8.39
CA GLY A 199 0.41 13.25 -9.68
C GLY A 199 1.31 12.62 -10.75
N CYS A 200 1.92 11.46 -10.48
CA CYS A 200 2.77 10.72 -11.43
C CYS A 200 2.00 9.58 -12.13
N GLY A 201 0.78 9.88 -12.59
CA GLY A 201 0.00 8.98 -13.43
C GLY A 201 -0.61 7.78 -12.70
N ARG A 202 -0.62 6.62 -13.38
CA ARG A 202 -1.29 5.38 -12.97
C ARG A 202 -0.63 4.17 -13.66
N TYR A 203 -0.82 2.96 -13.16
CA TYR A 203 -0.30 1.74 -13.79
C TYR A 203 -1.31 0.57 -13.79
N ILE A 204 -1.15 -0.35 -14.74
CA ILE A 204 -1.91 -1.61 -14.78
C ILE A 204 -1.29 -2.60 -13.81
N LEU A 205 -2.12 -3.10 -12.91
CA LEU A 205 -1.77 -4.17 -12.00
C LEU A 205 -1.83 -5.52 -12.70
N ASP A 206 -0.82 -6.36 -12.45
CA ASP A 206 -0.72 -7.72 -13.00
C ASP A 206 -1.91 -8.61 -12.60
N PRO A 207 -2.63 -9.22 -13.56
CA PRO A 207 -3.76 -10.12 -13.28
C PRO A 207 -3.45 -11.30 -12.36
N GLU A 208 -2.20 -11.80 -12.33
CA GLU A 208 -1.79 -12.87 -11.40
C GLU A 208 -2.05 -12.49 -9.92
N THR A 209 -2.09 -11.18 -9.63
CA THR A 209 -2.28 -10.65 -8.28
C THR A 209 -3.75 -10.49 -7.89
N TYR A 210 -4.70 -10.58 -8.84
CA TYR A 210 -6.10 -10.26 -8.59
C TYR A 210 -6.70 -11.24 -7.59
N SER A 211 -6.55 -12.54 -7.82
CA SER A 211 -7.09 -13.60 -6.95
C SER A 211 -6.28 -13.80 -5.67
N THR A 212 -5.01 -13.43 -5.65
CA THR A 212 -4.06 -13.76 -4.56
C THR A 212 -3.89 -12.62 -3.55
N HIS A 213 -3.93 -11.36 -3.99
CA HIS A 213 -3.65 -10.20 -3.14
C HIS A 213 -4.88 -9.32 -2.93
N LEU A 214 -5.69 -9.10 -3.96
CA LEU A 214 -6.76 -8.11 -3.90
C LEU A 214 -8.05 -8.61 -3.23
N PRO A 215 -8.93 -7.70 -2.78
CA PRO A 215 -10.29 -8.04 -2.39
C PRO A 215 -11.09 -8.72 -3.52
N ARG A 216 -12.03 -9.59 -3.15
CA ARG A 216 -12.85 -10.41 -4.06
C ARG A 216 -13.51 -9.66 -5.22
N LYS A 217 -13.86 -8.39 -5.04
CA LYS A 217 -14.50 -7.59 -6.10
C LYS A 217 -13.62 -7.37 -7.33
N PHE A 218 -12.30 -7.52 -7.19
CA PHE A 218 -11.34 -7.43 -8.29
C PHE A 218 -11.02 -8.80 -8.91
N HIS A 219 -11.55 -9.90 -8.38
CA HIS A 219 -11.24 -11.25 -8.86
C HIS A 219 -11.92 -11.60 -10.18
N SER A 220 -13.02 -10.91 -10.51
CA SER A 220 -13.86 -11.19 -11.69
C SER A 220 -13.67 -10.18 -12.82
N VAL A 221 -12.54 -9.47 -12.84
CA VAL A 221 -12.21 -8.52 -13.92
C VAL A 221 -11.97 -9.29 -15.22
N ASN A 222 -12.58 -8.85 -16.31
CA ASN A 222 -12.47 -9.51 -17.62
C ASN A 222 -11.16 -9.15 -18.34
N HIS A 223 -10.04 -9.72 -17.88
CA HIS A 223 -8.70 -9.39 -18.37
C HIS A 223 -8.24 -10.22 -19.59
N ASP A 224 -9.00 -11.26 -19.95
CA ASP A 224 -8.68 -12.20 -21.04
C ASP A 224 -9.79 -12.22 -22.12
N ALA A 225 -10.48 -11.09 -22.34
CA ALA A 225 -11.53 -10.99 -23.35
C ALA A 225 -10.97 -11.22 -24.78
N GLU A 226 -11.73 -11.92 -25.62
CA GLU A 226 -11.34 -12.17 -27.03
C GLU A 226 -11.20 -10.87 -27.84
N GLU A 227 -12.08 -9.90 -27.58
CA GLU A 227 -12.02 -8.56 -28.16
C GLU A 227 -11.26 -7.61 -27.25
N LEU A 228 -10.18 -6.99 -27.77
CA LEU A 228 -9.34 -6.05 -27.02
C LEU A 228 -10.12 -4.88 -26.40
N ALA A 229 -11.17 -4.41 -27.08
CA ALA A 229 -12.04 -3.32 -26.59
C ALA A 229 -12.82 -3.69 -25.31
N ASN A 230 -12.97 -4.98 -25.02
CA ASN A 230 -13.66 -5.51 -23.84
C ASN A 230 -12.71 -5.95 -22.73
N VAL A 231 -11.40 -5.85 -22.95
CA VAL A 231 -10.39 -6.19 -21.93
C VAL A 231 -10.42 -5.13 -20.83
N GLU A 232 -10.64 -5.57 -19.60
CA GLU A 232 -10.59 -4.76 -18.40
C GLU A 232 -9.32 -5.05 -17.59
N ALA A 233 -8.85 -4.05 -16.85
CA ALA A 233 -7.71 -4.17 -15.96
C ALA A 233 -7.95 -3.42 -14.65
N VAL A 234 -7.30 -3.89 -13.59
CA VAL A 234 -7.20 -3.13 -12.34
C VAL A 234 -6.11 -2.08 -12.49
N ILE A 235 -6.50 -0.82 -12.43
CA ILE A 235 -5.64 0.34 -12.52
C ILE A 235 -5.38 0.91 -11.13
N VAL A 236 -4.10 1.11 -10.79
CA VAL A 236 -3.67 1.79 -9.56
C VAL A 236 -3.28 3.21 -9.90
N HIS A 237 -4.03 4.17 -9.37
CA HIS A 237 -3.81 5.60 -9.57
C HIS A 237 -2.77 6.15 -8.57
N SER A 238 -2.20 7.32 -8.87
CA SER A 238 -1.22 7.99 -7.99
C SER A 238 -1.81 8.52 -6.68
N ASP A 239 -3.12 8.69 -6.60
CA ASP A 239 -3.84 8.92 -5.33
C ASP A 239 -4.03 7.61 -4.52
N GLY A 240 -3.67 6.47 -5.11
CA GLY A 240 -3.81 5.12 -4.56
C GLY A 240 -5.18 4.49 -4.77
N ALA A 241 -6.11 5.12 -5.49
CA ALA A 241 -7.36 4.49 -5.86
C ALA A 241 -7.12 3.25 -6.76
N LEU A 242 -7.90 2.20 -6.53
CA LEU A 242 -7.98 1.03 -7.42
C LEU A 242 -9.30 1.08 -8.18
N LYS A 243 -9.21 1.10 -9.52
CA LYS A 243 -10.38 1.12 -10.40
C LYS A 243 -10.29 0.01 -11.44
N VAL A 244 -11.43 -0.57 -11.79
CA VAL A 244 -11.53 -1.44 -12.96
C VAL A 244 -11.83 -0.54 -14.14
N GLU A 245 -10.93 -0.51 -15.12
CA GLU A 245 -11.07 0.32 -16.31
C GLU A 245 -10.80 -0.54 -17.54
N ARG A 246 -11.37 -0.14 -18.68
CA ARG A 246 -10.98 -0.76 -19.95
C ARG A 246 -9.52 -0.50 -20.23
N ARG A 247 -8.81 -1.54 -20.66
CA ARG A 247 -7.38 -1.48 -20.97
C ARG A 247 -7.10 -0.50 -22.11
N GLU A 248 -7.99 -0.38 -23.09
CA GLU A 248 -7.89 0.59 -24.19
C GLU A 248 -7.81 2.05 -23.69
N ASN A 249 -8.57 2.40 -22.65
CA ASN A 249 -8.58 3.73 -22.04
C ASN A 249 -7.29 4.06 -21.31
N MET A 250 -6.43 3.05 -21.12
CA MET A 250 -5.06 3.33 -20.74
C MET A 250 -4.43 4.10 -21.91
N PHE A 251 -4.13 3.48 -23.05
CA PHE A 251 -3.29 4.04 -24.11
C PHE A 251 -3.60 5.47 -24.62
N MET A 252 -4.81 6.00 -24.34
CA MET A 252 -5.28 7.34 -24.71
C MET A 252 -5.02 8.46 -23.69
N HIS A 253 -4.34 8.22 -22.55
CA HIS A 253 -4.15 9.25 -21.51
C HIS A 253 -2.70 9.75 -21.44
N ASP A 254 -2.53 11.08 -21.37
CA ASP A 254 -1.23 11.76 -21.43
C ASP A 254 -0.24 11.34 -20.32
N SER A 255 -0.76 11.00 -19.13
CA SER A 255 0.06 10.68 -17.94
C SER A 255 0.63 9.25 -17.90
N GLN A 256 0.67 8.52 -19.01
CA GLN A 256 0.94 7.07 -19.00
C GLN A 256 2.35 6.66 -19.37
N TRP A 257 3.08 7.59 -19.95
CA TRP A 257 4.42 7.36 -20.46
C TRP A 257 5.49 7.77 -19.44
N THR A 258 5.08 7.80 -18.18
CA THR A 258 5.92 8.19 -17.05
C THR A 258 6.64 6.95 -16.57
N HIS A 259 7.63 6.53 -17.36
CA HIS A 259 8.52 5.46 -16.98
C HIS A 259 9.46 5.99 -15.89
N TYR A 260 9.55 5.26 -14.78
CA TYR A 260 10.70 5.39 -13.89
C TYR A 260 11.86 4.70 -14.59
N ASP A 261 12.89 5.46 -14.91
CA ASP A 261 14.08 5.05 -15.66
C ASP A 261 14.98 4.01 -14.95
N GLY A 262 14.48 3.37 -13.90
CA GLY A 262 15.25 2.48 -13.03
C GLY A 262 16.07 3.22 -11.96
N TYR A 263 16.28 4.53 -12.07
CA TYR A 263 16.89 5.39 -11.05
C TYR A 263 15.85 6.17 -10.24
N GLY A 264 14.57 6.09 -10.65
CA GLY A 264 13.49 6.79 -9.97
C GLY A 264 13.32 8.23 -10.45
N GLU A 265 13.96 8.60 -11.57
CA GLU A 265 13.70 9.85 -12.25
C GLU A 265 12.65 9.64 -13.35
N TYR A 266 11.89 10.70 -13.57
CA TYR A 266 10.81 10.75 -14.53
C TYR A 266 11.40 11.01 -15.91
N ARG A 267 11.15 10.11 -16.87
CA ARG A 267 11.37 10.40 -18.29
C ARG A 267 10.04 10.84 -18.91
N ASP A 268 10.04 12.01 -19.54
CA ASP A 268 9.09 12.29 -20.60
C ASP A 268 9.56 11.50 -21.82
N ASP A 269 8.83 10.44 -22.18
CA ASP A 269 9.09 9.73 -23.42
C ASP A 269 8.70 10.64 -24.60
N GLU A 270 9.70 11.22 -25.27
CA GLU A 270 9.46 12.27 -26.27
C GLU A 270 8.68 11.79 -27.52
N HIS A 271 8.56 10.48 -27.79
CA HIS A 271 7.95 10.00 -29.03
C HIS A 271 7.14 8.71 -28.82
N TYR A 272 5.84 8.82 -29.10
CA TYR A 272 4.85 7.75 -29.16
C TYR A 272 5.24 6.65 -30.16
N VAL A 273 5.34 5.42 -29.67
CA VAL A 273 5.25 4.20 -30.49
C VAL A 273 4.05 3.41 -29.97
N MET A 274 2.97 3.32 -30.75
CA MET A 274 1.86 2.40 -30.45
C MET A 274 2.35 0.97 -30.50
N ASP A 275 2.76 0.47 -29.34
CA ASP A 275 2.89 -0.94 -29.10
C ASP A 275 1.84 -1.30 -28.05
N ASP A 276 0.79 -2.03 -28.45
CA ASP A 276 -0.26 -2.53 -27.55
C ASP A 276 0.29 -3.49 -26.48
N ARG A 277 1.56 -3.91 -26.62
CA ARG A 277 2.34 -4.67 -25.63
C ARG A 277 3.12 -3.78 -24.65
N ALA A 278 3.16 -2.46 -24.85
CA ALA A 278 3.99 -1.52 -24.09
C ALA A 278 3.61 -1.28 -22.62
N PRO A 279 2.32 -1.26 -22.20
CA PRO A 279 2.00 -1.13 -20.79
C PRO A 279 2.36 -2.44 -20.10
N LYS A 280 3.56 -2.48 -19.54
CA LYS A 280 4.03 -3.62 -18.75
C LYS A 280 3.14 -3.72 -17.52
N GLN A 281 2.41 -4.82 -17.40
CA GLN A 281 1.72 -5.20 -16.18
C GLN A 281 2.72 -5.16 -15.02
N GLN A 282 2.38 -4.45 -13.94
CA GLN A 282 3.25 -4.29 -12.79
C GLN A 282 2.62 -4.96 -11.58
N GLY A 283 3.34 -5.86 -10.94
CA GLY A 283 2.85 -6.57 -9.76
C GLY A 283 3.98 -7.10 -8.89
N ARG A 284 4.87 -7.90 -9.49
CA ARG A 284 6.00 -8.52 -8.77
C ARG A 284 7.05 -7.53 -8.27
N SER A 285 7.29 -6.44 -9.01
CA SER A 285 8.26 -5.40 -8.65
C SER A 285 7.70 -4.36 -7.66
N ARG A 286 6.37 -4.28 -7.50
CA ARG A 286 5.73 -3.31 -6.61
C ARG A 286 5.76 -3.78 -5.16
N ARG A 287 5.81 -2.83 -4.23
CA ARG A 287 5.69 -3.15 -2.80
C ARG A 287 4.23 -3.39 -2.44
N TRP A 288 4.01 -4.31 -1.51
CA TRP A 288 2.69 -4.70 -1.05
C TRP A 288 2.63 -4.63 0.47
N SER A 289 1.55 -4.03 0.97
CA SER A 289 1.30 -3.87 2.41
C SER A 289 -0.03 -4.55 2.79
N TYR A 290 -0.17 -4.99 4.03
CA TYR A 290 -1.45 -5.50 4.57
C TYR A 290 -2.40 -4.39 5.01
N LEU A 291 -1.94 -3.13 4.97
CA LEU A 291 -2.73 -1.92 5.21
C LEU A 291 -2.76 -1.06 3.95
N PRO A 292 -3.88 -0.35 3.69
CA PRO A 292 -3.98 0.55 2.56
C PRO A 292 -3.04 1.75 2.75
N TRP A 293 -2.30 2.08 1.70
CA TRP A 293 -1.34 3.18 1.61
C TRP A 293 -2.02 4.55 1.59
N THR A 294 -3.24 4.65 1.06
CA THR A 294 -4.00 5.90 0.98
C THR A 294 -5.45 5.71 1.44
N ASN A 295 -6.19 6.80 1.62
CA ASN A 295 -7.60 6.70 2.02
C ASN A 295 -8.44 6.24 0.82
N GLU A 296 -8.10 6.74 -0.36
CA GLU A 296 -8.64 6.38 -1.66
C GLU A 296 -8.46 4.89 -1.91
N GLN A 297 -7.33 4.32 -1.49
CA GLN A 297 -7.09 2.89 -1.56
C GLN A 297 -7.97 2.08 -0.59
N ASP A 298 -8.15 2.56 0.65
CA ASP A 298 -9.06 1.96 1.63
C ASP A 298 -10.49 1.92 1.05
N GLU A 299 -10.98 3.06 0.56
CA GLU A 299 -12.30 3.19 -0.06
C GLU A 299 -12.45 2.30 -1.29
N SER A 300 -11.44 2.30 -2.17
CA SER A 300 -11.40 1.45 -3.36
C SER A 300 -11.38 -0.03 -3.03
N CYS A 301 -11.00 -0.44 -1.82
CA CYS A 301 -10.96 -1.83 -1.40
C CYS A 301 -12.08 -2.23 -0.44
N ARG A 302 -12.89 -1.27 0.06
CA ARG A 302 -14.07 -1.59 0.88
C ARG A 302 -15.03 -2.49 0.13
N LEU A 303 -15.53 -3.49 0.84
CA LEU A 303 -16.59 -4.37 0.35
C LEU A 303 -17.87 -3.55 0.20
N LEU A 304 -18.43 -3.48 -1.02
CA LEU A 304 -19.79 -3.03 -1.21
C LEU A 304 -20.71 -4.10 -0.62
N VAL A 305 -21.15 -3.92 0.62
CA VAL A 305 -22.24 -4.71 1.18
C VAL A 305 -23.51 -4.32 0.43
N LYS A 306 -23.83 -5.03 -0.66
CA LYS A 306 -25.15 -4.92 -1.28
C LYS A 306 -26.17 -5.46 -0.28
N LEU A 307 -26.80 -4.58 0.48
CA LEU A 307 -28.01 -4.90 1.24
C LEU A 307 -29.05 -5.41 0.24
N LYS A 308 -29.27 -6.73 0.24
CA LYS A 308 -30.30 -7.38 -0.56
C LYS A 308 -31.64 -7.04 0.09
N VAL A 309 -32.17 -5.87 -0.20
CA VAL A 309 -33.51 -5.48 0.28
C VAL A 309 -34.52 -6.35 -0.45
N ASN A 310 -34.96 -7.44 0.20
CA ASN A 310 -36.10 -8.23 -0.25
C ASN A 310 -37.37 -7.43 0.02
N LEU A 311 -37.69 -6.48 -0.87
CA LEU A 311 -39.00 -5.88 -0.94
C LEU A 311 -39.98 -6.94 -1.48
N LYS A 312 -40.46 -7.81 -0.58
CA LYS A 312 -41.70 -8.54 -0.83
C LYS A 312 -42.82 -7.50 -0.92
N ARG A 313 -43.13 -7.04 -2.15
CA ARG A 313 -44.38 -6.34 -2.44
C ARG A 313 -45.52 -7.29 -2.06
N LYS A 314 -46.10 -7.09 -0.87
CA LYS A 314 -47.46 -7.54 -0.58
C LYS A 314 -48.37 -6.64 -1.41
N PHE A 315 -48.81 -7.13 -2.57
CA PHE A 315 -50.08 -6.67 -3.12
C PHE A 315 -51.17 -7.37 -2.32
N THR A 316 -51.71 -6.68 -1.32
CA THR A 316 -52.99 -7.02 -0.72
C THR A 316 -54.07 -6.25 -1.45
N ASN A 317 -55.00 -7.01 -2.01
CA ASN A 317 -56.24 -6.57 -2.63
C ASN A 317 -57.04 -5.60 -1.76
N ASP A 318 -57.63 -4.60 -2.42
CA ASP A 318 -58.87 -3.93 -2.03
C ASP A 318 -59.58 -3.58 -3.35
N SER A 319 -60.56 -4.40 -3.77
CA SER A 319 -62.00 -4.08 -3.85
C SER A 319 -62.33 -2.96 -4.88
N GLY A 320 -63.19 -3.12 -5.89
CA GLY A 320 -64.12 -4.17 -6.30
C GLY A 320 -64.93 -3.68 -7.52
N ILE A 321 -65.93 -4.49 -7.90
CA ILE A 321 -67.07 -4.24 -8.81
C ILE A 321 -66.95 -4.86 -10.22
N GLU A 322 -67.60 -6.03 -10.34
CA GLU A 322 -68.56 -6.53 -11.37
C GLU A 322 -68.27 -6.24 -12.86
N ASP A 323 -68.43 -7.17 -13.83
CA ASP A 323 -69.55 -8.09 -14.00
C ASP A 323 -69.26 -9.18 -15.07
N SER A 324 -70.00 -10.28 -14.96
CA SER A 324 -70.49 -11.20 -16.01
C SER A 324 -69.54 -12.19 -16.77
N GLY A 325 -69.87 -13.49 -16.65
CA GLY A 325 -69.88 -14.39 -17.83
C GLY A 325 -69.19 -15.76 -17.76
N GLY A 326 -69.80 -16.74 -17.06
CA GLY A 326 -70.07 -18.07 -17.63
C GLY A 326 -68.97 -19.16 -17.68
N GLY A 327 -69.19 -20.23 -16.90
CA GLY A 327 -69.31 -21.60 -17.45
C GLY A 327 -68.16 -22.61 -17.26
N GLY A 328 -68.39 -23.59 -16.37
CA GLY A 328 -67.79 -24.96 -16.39
C GLY A 328 -66.31 -25.05 -16.01
N THR A 329 -65.78 -26.07 -15.32
CA THR A 329 -66.26 -27.42 -14.99
C THR A 329 -65.35 -27.96 -13.88
N GLU A 330 -65.84 -28.99 -13.19
CA GLU A 330 -65.28 -29.69 -12.04
C GLU A 330 -63.82 -30.17 -12.21
N GLY A 331 -63.08 -30.21 -11.09
CA GLY A 331 -61.72 -30.74 -11.05
C GLY A 331 -61.08 -30.63 -9.67
N THR A 332 -61.69 -31.27 -8.69
CA THR A 332 -61.18 -31.39 -7.32
C THR A 332 -60.11 -32.49 -7.29
N GLU A 333 -58.84 -32.17 -7.02
CA GLU A 333 -57.97 -33.15 -6.34
C GLU A 333 -56.89 -32.50 -5.47
N GLN A 334 -56.84 -33.01 -4.24
CA GLN A 334 -56.18 -32.45 -3.08
C GLN A 334 -54.71 -32.90 -3.02
N GLY A 335 -53.77 -31.97 -3.22
CA GLY A 335 -52.36 -32.15 -2.88
C GLY A 335 -52.08 -31.80 -1.42
N LYS A 336 -52.16 -32.79 -0.52
CA LYS A 336 -51.90 -32.65 0.92
C LYS A 336 -50.48 -32.16 1.21
N SER A 337 -50.40 -31.01 1.89
CA SER A 337 -49.22 -30.54 2.61
C SER A 337 -49.00 -31.41 3.86
N ARG A 338 -47.85 -32.11 3.93
CA ARG A 338 -47.44 -32.86 5.13
C ARG A 338 -46.25 -32.17 5.80
N ARG A 339 -46.58 -31.42 6.84
CA ARG A 339 -45.69 -30.92 7.88
C ARG A 339 -45.22 -32.12 8.72
N VAL A 340 -43.91 -32.34 8.84
CA VAL A 340 -43.34 -33.23 9.86
C VAL A 340 -42.56 -32.38 10.84
N HIS A 341 -42.96 -32.49 12.10
CA HIS A 341 -42.34 -31.92 13.29
C HIS A 341 -41.51 -33.02 14.00
N ARG A 342 -40.51 -32.58 14.79
CA ARG A 342 -39.82 -33.27 15.92
C ARG A 342 -38.80 -34.35 15.52
N ARG A 343 -37.62 -34.48 16.13
CA ARG A 343 -37.08 -34.40 17.52
C ARG A 343 -35.53 -34.18 17.38
N VAL A 344 -34.71 -33.52 18.21
CA VAL A 344 -34.42 -33.51 19.68
C VAL A 344 -34.08 -34.88 20.28
N GLY A 345 -32.82 -35.04 20.71
CA GLY A 345 -32.20 -36.15 21.48
C GLY A 345 -31.13 -36.85 20.64
N ASP A 346 -29.85 -36.95 21.02
CA ASP A 346 -29.15 -36.75 22.29
C ASP A 346 -27.78 -36.06 22.08
#